data_AF-A0A2V7JWX3-F1
#
_entry.id   AF-A0A2V7JWX3-F1
#
_cell.length_a   1.000
_cell.length_b   1.000
_cell.length_c   1.000
_cell.angle_alpha   90.00
_cell.angle_beta   90.00
_cell.angle_gamma   90.00
#
_symmetry.space_group_name_H-M   'P 1'
#
loop_
_entity.id
_entity.type
_entity.pdbx_description
1 polymer ?
#
loop_
_entity_poly.entity_id
_entity_poly.type
_entity_poly.pdbx_seq_one_letter_code
_entity_poly.pdbx_strand_id
1 'polypeptide(L)' 'MIKLKRAYDPATGDDGARFLVERLWPRGVRKTRLKLDGWLKDVAPSADRRL' A
#
# COMPACT_ATOMS: atom_id res chain seq x y z
N MET A 1 2.89 16.20 2.99
CA MET A 1 2.39 15.45 4.15
C MET A 1 2.07 14.03 3.70
N ILE A 2 2.67 13.00 4.31
CA ILE A 2 2.46 11.60 3.93
C ILE A 2 1.39 11.02 4.88
N LYS A 3 0.42 10.29 4.34
CA LYS A 3 -0.65 9.64 5.11
C LYS A 3 -0.51 8.13 5.03
N LEU A 4 -0.68 7.45 6.16
CA LEU A 4 -0.75 5.99 6.20
C LEU A 4 -2.21 5.55 6.15
N LYS A 5 -2.53 4.58 5.29
CA LYS A 5 -3.88 4.02 5.13
C LYS A 5 -3.77 2.51 4.96
N ARG A 6 -4.66 1.74 5.57
CA ARG A 6 -4.60 0.28 5.41
C ARG A 6 -5.09 -0.11 4.02
N ALA A 7 -4.52 -1.18 3.48
CA ALA A 7 -4.99 -1.77 2.22
C ALA A 7 -6.45 -2.25 2.27
N TYR A 8 -7.00 -2.43 3.47
CA TYR A 8 -8.39 -2.81 3.66
C TYR A 8 -9.35 -1.61 3.64
N ASP A 9 -8.84 -0.40 3.85
CA ASP A 9 -9.66 0.81 3.86
C ASP A 9 -10.03 1.25 2.43
N PRO A 10 -11.27 1.73 2.22
CA PRO A 10 -11.71 2.18 0.90
C PRO A 10 -10.91 3.40 0.43
N ALA A 11 -10.62 3.46 -0.87
CA ALA A 11 -10.02 4.65 -1.48
C ALA A 11 -11.01 5.82 -1.48
N THR A 12 -10.55 6.99 -1.06
CA THR A 12 -11.30 8.25 -0.98
C THR A 12 -10.65 9.30 -1.90
N GLY A 13 -11.43 10.26 -2.40
CA GLY A 13 -10.94 11.29 -3.33
C GLY A 13 -9.79 12.13 -2.75
N ASP A 14 -9.77 12.32 -1.43
CA ASP A 14 -8.75 13.10 -0.71
C ASP A 14 -7.44 12.34 -0.42
N ASP A 15 -7.30 11.11 -0.93
CA ASP A 15 -6.07 10.33 -0.76
C ASP A 15 -4.94 10.82 -1.68
N GLY A 16 -5.26 11.52 -2.76
CA GLY A 16 -4.28 11.90 -3.78
C GLY A 16 -3.62 10.67 -4.41
N ALA A 17 -2.30 10.73 -4.59
CA ALA A 17 -1.53 9.61 -5.16
C ALA A 17 -1.32 8.48 -4.13
N ARG A 18 -1.67 7.25 -4.50
CA ARG A 18 -1.68 6.07 -3.64
C ARG A 18 -0.62 5.07 -4.09
N PHE A 19 0.32 4.77 -3.21
CA PHE A 19 1.39 3.81 -3.47
C PHE A 19 1.34 2.66 -2.47
N LEU A 20 1.47 1.43 -2.97
CA LEU A 20 1.68 0.26 -2.13
C LEU A 20 3.18 0.08 -1.91
N VAL A 21 3.61 -0.02 -0.66
CA VAL A 21 5.02 -0.20 -0.26
C VAL A 21 5.26 -1.56 0.41
N GLU A 22 4.38 -2.53 0.15
CA GLU A 22 4.49 -3.90 0.68
C GLU A 22 5.18 -4.82 -0.32
N ARG A 23 5.99 -5.78 0.13
CA ARG A 23 6.56 -6.80 -0.79
C ARG A 23 5.51 -7.73 -1.34
N LEU A 24 4.51 -8.03 -0.51
CA LEU A 24 3.43 -8.95 -0.82
C LEU A 24 2.15 -8.19 -1.08
N TRP A 25 1.37 -8.70 -2.02
CA TRP A 25 0.04 -8.18 -2.25
C TRP A 25 -0.89 -8.57 -1.09
N PRO A 26 -1.68 -7.63 -0.53
CA PRO A 26 -2.60 -7.93 0.57
C PRO A 26 -3.64 -8.98 0.15
N ARG A 27 -3.74 -10.05 0.95
CA ARG A 27 -4.65 -11.17 0.66
C ARG A 27 -6.11 -10.70 0.65
N GLY A 28 -6.89 -11.22 -0.29
CA GLY A 28 -8.32 -10.90 -0.42
C GLY A 28 -8.62 -9.52 -1.01
N VAL A 29 -7.61 -8.74 -1.40
CA VAL A 29 -7.81 -7.41 -1.99
C VAL A 29 -7.60 -7.49 -3.50
N ARG A 30 -8.53 -6.94 -4.29
CA ARG A 30 -8.34 -6.82 -5.75
C ARG A 30 -7.51 -5.57 -6.07
N LYS A 31 -6.70 -5.61 -7.14
CA LYS A 31 -5.91 -4.45 -7.61
C LYS A 31 -6.77 -3.20 -7.83
N THR A 32 -7.95 -3.38 -8.43
CA THR A 32 -8.91 -2.31 -8.69
C THR A 32 -9.50 -1.67 -7.42
N ARG A 33 -9.54 -2.39 -6.30
CA ARG A 33 -10.07 -1.89 -5.02
C ARG A 33 -9.15 -0.85 -4.39
N LEU A 34 -7.84 -1.02 -4.55
CA LEU A 34 -6.85 -0.14 -3.91
C LEU A 34 -6.62 1.17 -4.66
N LYS A 35 -7.00 1.25 -5.95
CA LYS A 35 -6.77 2.43 -6.81
C LYS A 35 -5.36 2.99 -6.62
N LEU A 36 -4.35 2.14 -6.80
CA LEU A 36 -2.95 2.51 -6.64
C LEU A 36 -2.43 3.14 -7.92
N ASP A 37 -1.68 4.22 -7.80
CA ASP A 37 -0.88 4.81 -8.86
C ASP A 37 0.44 4.04 -9.06
N GLY A 38 0.90 3.32 -8.03
CA GLY A 38 2.09 2.49 -8.14
C GLY A 38 2.27 1.45 -7.03
N TRP A 39 3.12 0.47 -7.30
CA TRP A 39 3.56 -0.53 -6.34
C TRP A 39 5.08 -0.49 -6.22
N LEU A 40 5.57 0.13 -5.13
CA LEU A 40 6.98 0.35 -4.85
C LEU A 40 7.52 -0.81 -3.99
N LYS A 41 7.93 -1.89 -4.64
CA LYS A 41 8.46 -3.09 -3.96
C LYS A 41 9.86 -2.86 -3.38
N ASP A 42 10.64 -1.98 -4.00
CA ASP A 42 12.05 -1.77 -3.65
C ASP A 42 12.23 -1.01 -2.33
N VAL A 43 11.25 -0.16 -1.99
CA VAL A 43 11.21 0.57 -0.72
C VAL A 43 10.51 -0.21 0.39
N ALA A 44 10.05 -1.44 0.09
CA ALA A 44 9.32 -2.22 1.05
C ALA A 44 10.25 -2.68 2.19
N PRO A 45 9.78 -2.63 3.46
CA PRO A 45 10.59 -3.02 4.60
C PRO A 45 11.21 -4.40 4.38
N SER A 46 12.53 -4.53 4.57
CA SER A 46 13.18 -5.83 4.60
C SER A 46 12.62 -6.65 5.76
N ALA A 47 12.40 -7.94 5.54
CA ALA A 47 11.95 -8.89 6.55
C ALA A 47 12.98 -9.17 7.67
N ASP A 48 13.91 -8.23 7.90
CA ASP A 48 14.85 -8.27 9.02
C ASP A 48 14.08 -7.80 10.27
N ARG A 49 13.37 -8.75 10.89
CA ARG A 49 12.86 -8.56 12.25
C ARG A 49 14.08 -8.51 13.18
N ARG A 50 14.59 -7.31 13.44
CA ARG A 50 15.40 -7.05 14.64
C ARG A 50 14.44 -6.66 15.75
N LEU A 51 13.92 -7.68 16.43
CA LEU A 51 13.29 -7.55 17.74
C LEU A 51 14.07 -8.43 18.72
#